data_AF-A0A3P7KCF2-F1
#
_entry.id   AF-A0A3P7KCF2-F1
#
_cell.length_a   1.000
_cell.length_b   1.000
_cell.length_c   1.000
_cell.angle_alpha   90.00
_cell.angle_beta   90.00
_cell.angle_gamma   90.00
#
_symmetry.space_group_name_H-M   'P 1'
#
loop_
_entity.id
_entity.type
_entity.pdbx_description
1 polymer ?
#
loop_
_entity_poly.entity_id
_entity_poly.type
_entity_poly.pdbx_seq_one_letter_code
_entity_poly.pdbx_strand_id
1 'polypeptide(L)'
;MDREEEAAIPSSLSSLQKFNRIVDSATNTEAVHMCMHDLLDEDVYYRLNPYMTFPYGLDEIDSKKLEQMQNDAKLYVRRNAAKIGDAASRLLEFTIVKQYEREGYGDA
;
A
#
# COMPACT_ATOMS: atom_id res chain seq x y z
N MET A 1 21.06 20.29 -48.01
CA MET A 1 21.73 19.04 -47.62
C MET A 1 21.09 18.67 -46.31
N ASP A 2 19.85 18.20 -46.43
CA ASP A 2 18.91 18.13 -45.33
C ASP A 2 18.68 16.64 -45.09
N ARG A 3 19.46 16.11 -44.14
CA ARG A 3 19.22 14.78 -43.61
C ARG A 3 18.05 14.95 -42.63
N GLU A 4 16.86 14.57 -43.08
CA GLU A 4 15.74 14.34 -42.20
C GLU A 4 16.12 13.23 -41.22
N GLU A 5 16.21 13.60 -39.95
CA GLU A 5 16.43 12.70 -38.83
C GLU A 5 15.13 11.90 -38.63
N GLU A 6 15.14 10.66 -39.13
CA GLU A 6 14.03 9.72 -38.97
C GLU A 6 13.85 9.42 -37.48
N ALA A 7 12.88 10.09 -36.87
CA ALA A 7 12.51 9.87 -35.48
C ALA A 7 12.13 8.40 -35.27
N ALA A 8 12.96 7.68 -34.49
CA ALA A 8 12.78 6.27 -34.22
C ALA A 8 11.36 5.99 -33.66
N ILE A 9 10.56 5.26 -34.42
CA ILE A 9 9.23 4.82 -34.04
C ILE A 9 9.36 3.98 -32.75
N PRO A 10 8.64 4.32 -31.66
CA PRO A 10 8.76 3.57 -30.41
C PRO A 10 8.41 2.10 -30.66
N SER A 11 9.39 1.23 -30.35
CA SER A 11 9.27 -0.23 -30.46
C SER A 11 7.96 -0.70 -29.84
N SER A 12 7.13 -1.38 -30.65
CA SER A 12 5.88 -1.94 -30.19
C SER A 12 6.14 -2.96 -29.07
N LEU A 13 5.48 -2.80 -27.93
CA LEU A 13 5.55 -3.77 -26.83
C LEU A 13 5.19 -5.19 -27.30
N SER A 14 5.87 -6.19 -26.75
CA SER A 14 5.49 -7.59 -26.94
C SER A 14 4.11 -7.87 -26.35
N SER A 15 3.42 -8.92 -26.84
CA SER A 15 2.12 -9.32 -26.31
C SER A 15 2.16 -9.61 -24.81
N LEU A 16 3.25 -10.20 -24.31
CA LEU A 16 3.45 -10.45 -22.88
C LEU A 16 3.59 -9.14 -22.09
N GLN A 17 4.32 -8.16 -22.62
CA GLN A 17 4.44 -6.84 -21.98
C GLN A 17 3.11 -6.11 -21.93
N LYS A 18 2.31 -6.18 -23.00
CA LYS A 18 0.95 -5.61 -23.02
C LYS A 18 0.05 -6.29 -21.99
N PHE A 19 0.10 -7.63 -21.91
CA PHE A 19 -0.66 -8.40 -20.94
C PHE A 19 -0.28 -8.04 -19.50
N ASN A 20 1.01 -8.05 -19.17
CA ASN A 20 1.49 -7.70 -17.83
C ASN A 20 1.07 -6.28 -17.45
N ARG A 21 1.13 -5.31 -18.37
CA ARG A 21 0.63 -3.95 -18.10
C ARG A 21 -0.86 -3.90 -17.75
N ILE A 22 -1.69 -4.73 -18.38
CA ILE A 22 -3.11 -4.80 -18.06
C ILE A 22 -3.30 -5.37 -16.64
N VAL A 23 -2.57 -6.44 -16.32
CA VAL A 23 -2.59 -7.05 -14.98
C VAL A 23 -2.13 -6.04 -13.93
N ASP A 24 -0.96 -5.42 -14.14
CA ASP A 24 -0.39 -4.42 -13.23
C ASP A 24 -1.34 -3.24 -13.03
N SER A 25 -2.01 -2.78 -14.09
CA SER A 25 -3.01 -1.71 -13.98
C SER A 25 -4.23 -2.12 -13.15
N ALA A 26 -4.63 -3.38 -13.21
CA ALA A 26 -5.79 -3.89 -12.48
C ALA A 26 -5.44 -4.24 -11.02
N THR A 27 -4.18 -4.57 -10.73
CA THR A 27 -3.70 -4.92 -9.38
C THR A 27 -3.05 -3.74 -8.65
N ASN A 28 -2.81 -2.62 -9.34
CA ASN A 28 -2.27 -1.41 -8.73
C ASN A 28 -3.23 -0.84 -7.66
N THR A 29 -2.73 -0.72 -6.44
CA THR A 29 -3.48 -0.19 -5.30
C THR A 29 -3.28 1.30 -5.06
N GLU A 30 -2.36 1.97 -5.78
CA GLU A 30 -2.04 3.39 -5.59
C GLU A 30 -3.23 4.29 -5.89
N ALA A 31 -3.99 4.04 -6.97
CA ALA A 31 -5.14 4.86 -7.31
C ALA A 31 -6.23 4.81 -6.23
N VAL A 32 -6.46 3.61 -5.66
CA VAL A 32 -7.39 3.44 -4.53
C VAL A 32 -6.85 4.16 -3.30
N HIS A 33 -5.55 4.06 -3.02
CA HIS A 33 -4.95 4.79 -1.92
C HIS A 33 -5.13 6.31 -2.04
N MET A 34 -4.83 6.90 -3.20
CA MET A 34 -4.99 8.33 -3.44
C MET A 34 -6.45 8.75 -3.23
N CYS A 35 -7.39 8.01 -3.82
CA CYS A 35 -8.82 8.27 -3.63
C CYS A 35 -9.24 8.25 -2.15
N MET A 36 -8.81 7.23 -1.40
CA MET A 36 -9.12 7.12 0.03
C MET A 36 -8.45 8.22 0.86
N HIS A 37 -7.22 8.59 0.51
CA HIS A 37 -6.47 9.66 1.19
C HIS A 37 -7.08 11.05 0.94
N ASP A 38 -7.57 11.30 -0.28
CA ASP A 38 -8.07 12.62 -0.67
C ASP A 38 -9.52 12.87 -0.22
N LEU A 39 -10.32 11.81 -0.05
CA LEU A 39 -11.75 11.92 0.22
C LEU A 39 -12.15 11.65 1.67
N LEU A 40 -11.33 10.94 2.44
CA LEU A 40 -11.67 10.59 3.82
C LEU A 40 -11.02 11.54 4.81
N ASP A 41 -11.69 11.72 5.93
CA ASP A 41 -11.17 12.51 7.06
C ASP A 41 -9.89 11.88 7.63
N GLU A 42 -9.13 12.71 8.35
CA GLU A 42 -7.98 12.27 9.14
C GLU A 42 -8.40 11.13 10.10
N ASP A 43 -7.46 10.22 10.37
CA ASP A 43 -7.63 9.09 11.27
C ASP A 43 -8.70 8.04 10.87
N VAL A 44 -9.22 8.08 9.65
CA VAL A 44 -10.15 7.06 9.11
C VAL A 44 -9.40 5.99 8.31
N TYR A 45 -8.44 6.40 7.48
CA TYR A 45 -7.73 5.51 6.57
C TYR A 45 -6.23 5.50 6.83
N TYR A 46 -5.70 4.34 7.22
CA TYR A 46 -4.28 4.13 7.48
C TYR A 46 -3.67 3.17 6.47
N ARG A 47 -2.84 3.69 5.55
CA ARG A 47 -2.03 2.85 4.66
C ARG A 47 -0.77 2.33 5.35
N LEU A 48 -0.71 1.01 5.55
CA LEU A 48 0.46 0.29 6.05
C LEU A 48 1.08 -0.53 4.92
N ASN A 49 2.03 0.06 4.19
CA ASN A 49 2.67 -0.57 3.04
C ASN A 49 4.19 -0.41 3.14
N PRO A 50 4.92 -1.44 3.62
CA PRO A 50 6.38 -1.39 3.71
C PRO A 50 7.04 -1.22 2.36
N TYR A 51 8.12 -0.44 2.32
CA TYR A 51 9.07 -0.51 1.21
C TYR A 51 9.71 -1.89 1.19
N MET A 52 9.84 -2.48 0.02
CA MET A 52 10.47 -3.79 -0.19
C MET A 52 11.80 -3.62 -0.92
N THR A 53 12.83 -4.29 -0.44
CA THR A 53 14.17 -4.30 -1.04
C THR A 53 14.18 -4.99 -2.40
N PHE A 54 13.31 -5.99 -2.59
CA PHE A 54 13.20 -6.75 -3.83
C PHE A 54 11.79 -6.71 -4.42
N PRO A 55 11.66 -6.80 -5.76
CA PRO A 55 10.37 -7.06 -6.40
C PRO A 55 10.03 -8.55 -6.25
N TYR A 56 9.26 -8.88 -5.23
CA TYR A 56 8.85 -10.26 -4.96
C TYR A 56 7.74 -10.70 -5.90
N GLY A 57 7.90 -11.89 -6.49
CA GLY A 57 6.79 -12.61 -7.13
C GLY A 57 5.82 -13.13 -6.06
N LEU A 58 4.58 -13.42 -6.46
CA LEU A 58 3.59 -14.04 -5.56
C LEU A 58 3.99 -15.47 -5.15
N ASP A 59 4.82 -16.11 -5.96
CA ASP A 59 5.35 -17.46 -5.80
C ASP A 59 6.79 -17.48 -5.22
N GLU A 60 7.23 -16.38 -4.59
CA GLU A 60 8.56 -16.33 -3.97
C GLU A 60 8.69 -17.33 -2.80
N ILE A 61 9.71 -18.18 -2.87
CA ILE A 61 9.99 -19.23 -1.87
C ILE A 61 11.43 -19.21 -1.34
N ASP A 62 12.30 -18.33 -1.85
CA ASP A 62 13.69 -18.23 -1.37
C ASP A 62 13.71 -17.72 0.07
N SER A 63 14.23 -18.56 0.97
CA SER A 63 14.27 -18.28 2.40
C SER A 63 15.01 -17.00 2.76
N LYS A 64 16.10 -16.66 2.05
CA LYS A 64 16.88 -15.43 2.31
C LYS A 64 16.10 -14.20 1.89
N LYS A 65 15.39 -14.28 0.78
CA LYS A 65 14.52 -13.21 0.29
C LYS A 65 13.34 -12.96 1.21
N LEU A 66 12.73 -14.03 1.72
CA LEU A 66 11.65 -13.94 2.71
C LEU A 66 12.14 -13.40 4.06
N GLU A 67 13.36 -13.74 4.48
CA GLU A 67 13.99 -13.15 5.66
C GLU A 67 14.21 -11.64 5.47
N GLN A 68 14.71 -11.22 4.31
CA GLN A 68 14.86 -9.80 3.99
C GLN A 68 13.51 -9.07 4.00
N MET A 69 12.45 -9.69 3.46
CA MET A 69 11.10 -9.12 3.46
C MET A 69 10.60 -8.84 4.89
N GLN A 70 10.87 -9.76 5.83
CA GLN A 70 10.54 -9.56 7.24
C GLN A 70 11.35 -8.43 7.87
N ASN A 71 12.63 -8.30 7.51
CA ASN A 71 13.47 -7.21 8.00
C ASN A 71 13.00 -5.85 7.50
N ASP A 72 12.58 -5.76 6.24
CA ASP A 72 11.98 -4.57 5.66
C ASP A 72 10.69 -4.16 6.39
N ALA A 73 9.83 -5.14 6.69
CA ALA A 73 8.61 -4.91 7.47
C ALA A 73 8.90 -4.41 8.90
N LYS A 74 9.88 -5.03 9.60
CA LYS A 74 10.29 -4.58 10.95
C LYS A 74 10.82 -3.15 10.93
N LEU A 75 11.62 -2.79 9.92
CA LEU A 75 12.14 -1.44 9.77
C LEU A 75 11.02 -0.44 9.49
N TYR A 76 10.05 -0.80 8.63
CA TYR A 76 8.87 0.01 8.36
C TYR A 76 8.06 0.28 9.63
N VAL A 77 7.75 -0.76 10.41
CA VAL A 77 7.01 -0.62 11.68
C VAL A 77 7.74 0.33 12.63
N ARG A 78 9.06 0.17 12.80
CA ARG A 78 9.85 1.05 13.66
C ARG A 78 9.81 2.51 13.20
N ARG A 79 9.89 2.77 11.89
CA ARG A 79 9.83 4.13 11.32
C ARG A 79 8.45 4.76 11.40
N ASN A 80 7.39 3.95 11.34
CA ASN A 80 6.00 4.40 11.30
C ASN A 80 5.26 4.13 12.62
N ALA A 81 5.99 4.04 13.73
CA ALA A 81 5.43 3.67 15.02
C ALA A 81 4.31 4.61 15.48
N ALA A 82 4.45 5.92 15.22
CA ALA A 82 3.41 6.91 15.49
C ALA A 82 2.10 6.60 14.74
N LYS A 83 2.17 6.47 13.41
CA LYS A 83 1.02 6.14 12.56
C LYS A 83 0.30 4.85 12.99
N ILE A 84 1.06 3.81 13.38
CA ILE A 84 0.50 2.55 13.87
C ILE A 84 -0.13 2.74 15.26
N GLY A 85 0.50 3.54 16.12
CA GLY A 85 -0.03 3.92 17.44
C GLY A 85 -1.33 4.71 17.35
N ASP A 86 -1.44 5.64 16.41
CA ASP A 86 -2.65 6.43 16.17
C ASP A 86 -3.79 5.52 15.71
N ALA A 87 -3.53 4.65 14.73
CA ALA A 87 -4.49 3.65 14.28
C ALA A 87 -4.96 2.73 15.41
N ALA A 88 -4.04 2.25 16.26
CA ALA A 88 -4.37 1.41 17.40
C ALA A 88 -5.22 2.16 18.44
N SER A 89 -4.86 3.40 18.76
CA SER A 89 -5.61 4.26 19.68
C SER A 89 -7.04 4.47 19.20
N ARG A 90 -7.22 4.75 17.90
CA ARG A 90 -8.53 4.93 17.28
C ARG A 90 -9.41 3.68 17.37
N LEU A 91 -8.84 2.49 17.14
CA LEU A 91 -9.56 1.23 17.26
C LEU A 91 -9.99 0.92 18.71
N LEU A 92 -9.16 1.29 19.69
CA LEU A 92 -9.46 1.08 21.10
C LEU A 92 -10.49 2.07 21.63
N GLU A 93 -10.50 3.32 21.16
CA GLU A 93 -11.50 4.33 21.52
C GLU A 93 -12.92 3.83 21.23
N PHE A 94 -13.17 3.32 20.03
CA PHE A 94 -14.48 2.74 19.67
C PHE A 94 -14.87 1.53 20.51
N THR A 95 -13.88 0.76 20.99
CA THR A 95 -14.13 -0.40 21.83
C THR A 95 -14.60 0.04 23.22
N ILE A 96 -13.96 1.06 23.78
CA ILE A 96 -14.31 1.62 25.10
C ILE A 96 -15.70 2.25 25.05
N VAL A 97 -15.99 3.08 24.04
CA VAL A 97 -17.31 3.73 23.88
C VAL A 97 -18.43 2.69 23.77
N LYS A 98 -18.26 1.67 22.93
CA LYS A 98 -19.27 0.60 22.80
C LYS A 98 -19.47 -0.23 24.06
N GLN A 99 -18.44 -0.43 24.87
CA GLN A 99 -18.60 -1.10 26.18
C GLN A 99 -19.33 -0.19 27.16
N TYR A 100 -19.00 1.10 27.20
CA TYR A 100 -19.67 2.08 28.06
C TYR A 100 -21.17 2.22 27.74
N GLU A 101 -21.52 2.26 26.46
CA GLU A 101 -22.91 2.26 25.99
C GLU A 101 -23.63 0.95 26.35
N ARG A 102 -22.96 -0.20 26.21
CA ARG A 102 -23.53 -1.52 26.52
C ARG A 102 -23.72 -1.73 28.03
N GLU A 103 -22.88 -1.13 28.86
CA GLU A 103 -22.99 -1.17 30.32
C GLU A 103 -23.97 -0.13 30.89
N GLY A 104 -24.61 0.68 30.04
CA GLY A 104 -25.71 1.57 30.42
C GLY A 104 -25.29 2.86 31.12
N TYR A 105 -24.03 3.27 31.00
CA TYR A 105 -23.52 4.51 31.61
C TYR A 105 -23.64 5.74 30.69
N GLY A 106 -24.12 5.57 29.45
CA GLY A 106 -24.12 6.61 28.41
C GLY A 106 -25.34 7.54 28.36
N ASP A 107 -26.43 7.25 29.09
CA ASP A 107 -27.63 8.09 29.11
C ASP A 107 -27.81 8.73 30.50
N ALA A 108 -27.35 9.96 30.66
CA ALA A 108 -27.70 10.89 31.75
C ALA A 108 -27.75 12.33 31.22
#